data_AF-A0A954KYQ3-F1
#
_entry.id   AF-A0A954KYQ3-F1
#
_cell.length_a   1.000
_cell.length_b   1.000
_cell.length_c   1.000
_cell.angle_alpha   90.00
_cell.angle_beta   90.00
_cell.angle_gamma   90.00
#
_symmetry.space_group_name_H-M   'P 1'
#
loop_
_entity.id
_entity.type
_entity.pdbx_description
1 polymer ?
#
loop_
_entity_poly.entity_id
_entity_poly.type
_entity_poly.pdbx_seq_one_letter_code
_entity_poly.pdbx_strand_id
1 'polypeptide(L)'
;MIPSRFSQIPAILPAALLLLTASAAADDLVRLQGATMGTYYSVVIEPVDDASQIDRRILRQQIDDRLREINRRMSTWDPDSEISRFNKSQSTDWFSVSDEFAVVVVEARRIHAASGGAFDPTVSPLIDLWGFGDVRPKALPEQSEIDSALAQVGMQHLEVRTDPPALRKHQPELQLNLSAIAKGYGVDAIAELLTQSGYPAFIVDIGGENRAGQAKRSGAAWRIGVESPLGGLHRVVEVISESVATSGDYRNFFEINGVKYSHAIDPTTGRPVRNPPASVSVRHPSCMTADGWATALMVLGTERGITVARKHQINVMFQDVIDGRIRETSAGSFASKDPSGTASAENTDTDEPSSEQPNATQTTANDSGAVEQVANKPAQAESAADKTAIGSRNVTDAAAESAVGEFNPADRAPEASATRPTVEDSSGENHRADDAAAPVWFPFAAAGVLFLIAVAGMAIGTILQNRQLKGSCGGLASMPGTDVRSPCEFCTKPIEQCSNPENRLRLQQAASGNPDEQEPLTTDSVD
;
A
#
# COMPACT_ATOMS: atom_id res chain seq x y z
N MET A 1 74.08 -15.89 -53.45
CA MET A 1 73.30 -17.11 -53.19
C MET A 1 72.66 -16.98 -51.81
N ILE A 2 71.31 -17.05 -51.76
CA ILE A 2 70.48 -17.58 -50.66
C ILE A 2 70.35 -16.69 -49.37
N PRO A 3 69.15 -16.46 -48.81
CA PRO A 3 67.96 -15.84 -49.42
C PRO A 3 67.29 -14.79 -48.50
N SER A 4 66.33 -14.08 -49.06
CA SER A 4 65.27 -13.34 -48.35
C SER A 4 64.43 -14.25 -47.45
N ARG A 5 64.16 -13.83 -46.20
CA ARG A 5 62.98 -14.27 -45.45
C ARG A 5 62.30 -13.06 -44.79
N PHE A 6 61.30 -12.56 -45.52
CA PHE A 6 60.09 -11.99 -44.92
C PHE A 6 59.52 -13.02 -43.94
N SER A 7 59.35 -12.65 -42.68
CA SER A 7 58.48 -13.36 -41.75
C SER A 7 57.63 -12.34 -41.02
N GLN A 8 56.34 -12.53 -41.16
CA GLN A 8 55.26 -11.66 -40.73
C GLN A 8 55.25 -11.56 -39.20
N ILE A 9 55.24 -10.33 -38.68
CA ILE A 9 54.87 -10.07 -37.28
C ILE A 9 53.34 -10.16 -37.23
N PRO A 10 52.73 -11.03 -36.40
CA PRO A 10 51.29 -11.02 -36.23
C PRO A 10 50.95 -9.78 -35.39
N ALA A 11 50.29 -8.81 -36.03
CA ALA A 11 49.64 -7.70 -35.35
C ALA A 11 48.47 -8.26 -34.52
N ILE A 12 48.73 -8.58 -33.26
CA ILE A 12 47.72 -9.01 -32.29
C ILE A 12 47.64 -7.93 -31.20
N LEU A 13 46.50 -7.24 -31.19
CA LEU A 13 45.94 -6.30 -30.21
C LEU A 13 46.59 -4.91 -30.08
N PRO A 14 45.75 -3.83 -30.12
CA PRO A 14 44.79 -3.61 -29.04
C PRO A 14 43.35 -3.45 -29.55
N ALA A 15 42.62 -4.57 -29.60
CA ALA A 15 41.15 -4.57 -29.60
C ALA A 15 40.60 -4.70 -28.17
N ALA A 16 41.33 -4.19 -27.18
CA ALA A 16 40.97 -4.21 -25.75
C ALA A 16 40.78 -2.80 -25.18
N LEU A 17 40.48 -1.81 -26.02
CA LEU A 17 40.13 -0.45 -25.61
C LEU A 17 38.82 0.02 -26.26
N LEU A 18 37.80 -0.83 -26.18
CA LEU A 18 36.42 -0.52 -26.56
C LEU A 18 35.43 -1.27 -25.63
N LEU A 19 35.82 -1.41 -24.36
CA LEU A 19 35.01 -1.95 -23.28
C LEU A 19 35.11 -0.96 -22.11
N LEU A 20 34.43 0.19 -22.18
CA LEU A 20 34.11 1.03 -20.99
C LEU A 20 33.19 2.24 -21.28
N THR A 21 32.26 2.17 -22.24
CA THR A 21 31.15 3.15 -22.32
C THR A 21 29.79 2.50 -22.56
N ALA A 22 29.61 1.26 -22.14
CA ALA A 22 28.29 0.84 -21.66
C ALA A 22 28.30 1.10 -20.16
N SER A 23 28.21 2.38 -19.78
CA SER A 23 27.63 2.70 -18.49
C SER A 23 26.25 2.08 -18.56
N ALA A 24 26.06 0.95 -17.87
CA ALA A 24 24.73 0.61 -17.41
C ALA A 24 24.31 1.85 -16.64
N ALA A 25 23.45 2.67 -17.27
CA ALA A 25 22.78 3.75 -16.58
C ALA A 25 22.07 3.03 -15.44
N ALA A 26 22.67 3.08 -14.24
CA ALA A 26 21.96 2.77 -13.04
C ALA A 26 20.80 3.76 -13.06
N ASP A 27 19.58 3.27 -13.31
CA ASP A 27 18.38 4.10 -13.26
C ASP A 27 18.48 4.91 -11.96
N ASP A 28 18.70 6.22 -12.08
CA ASP A 28 18.91 7.10 -10.93
C ASP A 28 17.54 7.33 -10.26
N LEU A 29 17.05 6.27 -9.62
CA LEU A 29 15.75 6.23 -9.00
C LEU A 29 15.79 7.00 -7.68
N VAL A 30 14.89 7.95 -7.54
CA VAL A 30 14.68 8.64 -6.27
C VAL A 30 13.83 7.77 -5.38
N ARG A 31 14.31 7.52 -4.15
CA ARG A 31 13.61 6.70 -3.14
C ARG A 31 13.32 7.53 -1.91
N LEU A 32 12.07 7.52 -1.47
CA LEU A 32 11.60 8.20 -0.25
C LEU A 32 10.86 7.18 0.60
N GLN A 33 11.06 7.23 1.92
CA GLN A 33 10.46 6.31 2.87
C GLN A 33 10.13 7.03 4.17
N GLY A 34 9.11 6.54 4.86
CA GLY A 34 8.70 7.05 6.16
C GLY A 34 7.65 6.14 6.80
N ALA A 35 7.00 6.65 7.86
CA ALA A 35 5.97 5.94 8.60
C ALA A 35 4.62 6.64 8.48
N THR A 36 3.54 5.86 8.41
CA THR A 36 2.16 6.36 8.35
C THR A 36 1.18 5.24 8.70
N MET A 37 -0.01 5.55 9.22
CA MET A 37 -1.11 4.58 9.41
C MET A 37 -0.71 3.29 10.16
N GLY A 38 0.19 3.41 11.15
CA GLY A 38 0.72 2.26 11.91
C GLY A 38 1.67 1.34 11.12
N THR A 39 2.12 1.77 9.94
CA THR A 39 3.01 1.04 9.03
C THR A 39 4.02 1.98 8.36
N TYR A 40 4.64 1.54 7.27
CA TYR A 40 5.58 2.31 6.46
C TYR A 40 4.93 2.80 5.15
N TYR A 41 5.56 3.81 4.54
CA TYR A 41 5.41 4.07 3.11
C TYR A 41 6.77 4.00 2.41
N SER A 42 6.75 3.66 1.12
CA SER A 42 7.90 3.71 0.22
C SER A 42 7.47 4.27 -1.13
N VAL A 43 8.17 5.28 -1.61
CA VAL A 43 7.95 5.91 -2.92
C VAL A 43 9.23 5.79 -3.72
N VAL A 44 9.12 5.25 -4.93
CA VAL A 44 10.23 5.17 -5.88
C VAL A 44 9.81 5.92 -7.14
N ILE A 45 10.61 6.89 -7.56
CA ILE A 45 10.34 7.76 -8.71
C ILE A 45 11.47 7.55 -9.71
N GLU A 46 11.10 7.39 -10.97
CA GLU A 46 12.03 7.59 -12.08
C GLU A 46 11.93 9.07 -12.51
N PRO A 47 12.98 9.89 -12.28
CA PRO A 47 12.96 11.31 -12.65
C PRO A 47 12.73 11.48 -14.16
N VAL A 48 12.02 12.53 -14.57
CA VAL A 48 11.90 12.87 -16.00
C VAL A 48 13.24 13.37 -16.54
N ASP A 49 13.89 14.25 -15.77
CA ASP A 49 15.19 14.84 -16.05
C ASP A 49 16.26 14.33 -15.06
N ASP A 50 17.22 15.19 -14.69
CA ASP A 50 18.26 14.89 -13.71
C ASP A 50 17.66 14.71 -12.30
N ALA A 51 17.93 13.57 -11.67
CA ALA A 51 17.52 13.24 -10.31
C ALA A 51 17.99 14.29 -9.28
N SER A 52 19.09 14.98 -9.54
CA SER A 52 19.65 16.03 -8.68
C SER A 52 18.73 17.25 -8.56
N GLN A 53 17.79 17.42 -9.49
CA GLN A 53 16.82 18.52 -9.48
C GLN A 53 15.63 18.25 -8.55
N ILE A 54 15.44 17.03 -8.08
CA ILE A 54 14.39 16.70 -7.13
C ILE A 54 14.87 17.04 -5.71
N ASP A 55 14.31 18.08 -5.10
CA ASP A 55 14.50 18.33 -3.66
C ASP A 55 13.73 17.25 -2.86
N ARG A 56 14.45 16.17 -2.55
CA ARG A 56 13.94 15.01 -1.80
C ARG A 56 13.38 15.39 -0.44
N ARG A 57 13.88 16.44 0.20
CA ARG A 57 13.40 16.89 1.51
C ARG A 57 12.05 17.57 1.36
N ILE A 58 11.88 18.45 0.38
CA ILE A 58 10.58 19.10 0.10
C ILE A 58 9.54 18.07 -0.30
N LEU A 59 9.87 17.17 -1.24
CA LEU A 59 8.91 16.18 -1.71
C LEU A 59 8.49 15.21 -0.60
N ARG A 60 9.45 14.76 0.22
CA ARG A 60 9.12 13.94 1.40
C ARG A 60 8.20 14.69 2.37
N GLN A 61 8.46 15.97 2.63
CA GLN A 61 7.61 16.78 3.50
C GLN A 61 6.18 16.87 2.95
N GLN A 62 6.01 17.07 1.64
CA GLN A 62 4.70 17.09 0.99
C GLN A 62 3.97 15.75 1.13
N ILE A 63 4.66 14.63 0.94
CA ILE A 63 4.11 13.28 1.12
C ILE A 63 3.70 13.07 2.58
N ASP A 64 4.57 13.39 3.53
CA ASP A 64 4.32 13.26 4.97
C ASP A 64 3.10 14.11 5.38
N ASP A 65 3.00 15.34 4.88
CA ASP A 65 1.89 16.25 5.19
C ASP A 65 0.57 15.74 4.63
N ARG A 66 0.54 15.26 3.37
CA ARG A 66 -0.68 14.68 2.77
C ARG A 66 -1.12 13.43 3.53
N LEU A 67 -0.21 12.54 3.89
CA LEU A 67 -0.53 11.35 4.69
C LEU A 67 -1.04 11.73 6.09
N ARG A 68 -0.49 12.78 6.71
CA ARG A 68 -0.96 13.27 8.02
C ARG A 68 -2.38 13.84 7.94
N GLU A 69 -2.70 14.53 6.84
CA GLU A 69 -4.04 15.04 6.56
C GLU A 69 -5.07 13.91 6.41
N ILE A 70 -4.72 12.85 5.67
CA ILE A 70 -5.59 11.66 5.52
C ILE A 70 -5.80 10.97 6.88
N ASN A 71 -4.74 10.81 7.69
CA ASN A 71 -4.88 10.26 9.05
C ASN A 71 -5.82 11.10 9.92
N ARG A 72 -5.72 12.43 9.87
CA ARG A 72 -6.63 13.35 10.59
C ARG A 72 -8.09 13.24 10.16
N ARG A 73 -8.37 12.64 9.01
CA ARG A 73 -9.74 12.38 8.54
C ARG A 73 -10.20 10.98 8.94
N MET A 74 -9.39 9.96 8.68
CA MET A 74 -9.88 8.57 8.61
C MET A 74 -9.24 7.61 9.63
N SER A 75 -8.35 8.09 10.53
CA SER A 75 -7.76 7.24 11.57
C SER A 75 -8.72 7.06 12.75
N THR A 76 -9.15 5.84 13.02
CA THR A 76 -9.93 5.50 14.24
C THR A 76 -9.08 5.55 15.51
N TRP A 77 -7.75 5.58 15.38
CA TRP A 77 -6.80 5.67 16.50
C TRP A 77 -6.56 7.10 16.98
N ASP A 78 -6.86 8.09 16.13
CA ASP A 78 -6.78 9.50 16.52
C ASP A 78 -8.15 9.95 17.05
N PRO A 79 -8.28 10.25 18.36
CA PRO A 79 -9.56 10.62 18.96
C PRO A 79 -10.13 11.93 18.40
N ASP A 80 -9.29 12.76 17.79
CA ASP A 80 -9.65 14.06 17.20
C ASP A 80 -9.88 13.96 15.69
N SER A 81 -9.72 12.78 15.07
CA SER A 81 -9.95 12.62 13.64
C SER A 81 -11.42 12.83 13.26
N GLU A 82 -11.66 13.16 11.99
CA GLU A 82 -13.03 13.36 11.49
C GLU A 82 -13.92 12.12 11.68
N ILE A 83 -13.41 10.93 11.37
CA ILE A 83 -14.12 9.65 11.60
C ILE A 83 -14.38 9.41 13.08
N SER A 84 -13.43 9.70 13.97
CA SER A 84 -13.60 9.52 15.42
C SER A 84 -14.66 10.47 15.97
N ARG A 85 -14.70 11.73 15.50
CA ARG A 85 -15.77 12.68 15.87
C ARG A 85 -17.13 12.24 15.34
N PHE A 86 -17.21 11.73 14.11
CA PHE A 86 -18.44 11.15 13.56
C PHE A 86 -18.93 9.96 14.39
N ASN A 87 -18.04 9.02 14.73
CA ASN A 87 -18.36 7.84 15.53
C ASN A 87 -18.86 8.23 16.94
N LYS A 88 -18.21 9.20 17.60
CA LYS A 88 -18.59 9.70 18.93
C LYS A 88 -19.90 10.50 18.93
N SER A 89 -20.25 11.15 17.83
CA SER A 89 -21.48 11.93 17.72
C SER A 89 -22.70 11.06 18.03
N GLN A 90 -23.60 11.56 18.88
CA GLN A 90 -24.88 10.90 19.18
C GLN A 90 -26.03 11.43 18.29
N SER A 91 -25.73 12.39 17.42
CA SER A 91 -26.72 12.97 16.51
C SER A 91 -27.05 12.00 15.37
N THR A 92 -28.33 11.98 15.00
CA THR A 92 -28.85 11.30 13.81
C THR A 92 -29.13 12.28 12.66
N ASP A 93 -28.70 13.55 12.79
CA ASP A 93 -28.72 14.53 11.72
C ASP A 93 -27.47 14.42 10.83
N TRP A 94 -27.42 15.22 9.77
CA TRP A 94 -26.25 15.32 8.90
C TRP A 94 -25.04 15.87 9.65
N PHE A 95 -23.96 15.10 9.63
CA PHE A 95 -22.63 15.47 10.10
C PHE A 95 -21.78 15.89 8.90
N SER A 96 -21.34 17.15 8.86
CA SER A 96 -20.48 17.66 7.79
C SER A 96 -19.15 16.92 7.79
N VAL A 97 -18.69 16.52 6.60
CA VAL A 97 -17.36 15.91 6.44
C VAL A 97 -16.58 16.51 5.30
N SER A 98 -15.29 16.22 5.21
CA SER A 98 -14.47 16.50 4.04
C SER A 98 -14.93 15.71 2.80
N ASP A 99 -14.67 16.26 1.61
CA ASP A 99 -14.95 15.59 0.34
C ASP A 99 -14.26 14.22 0.25
N GLU A 100 -13.00 14.15 0.70
CA GLU A 100 -12.21 12.92 0.67
C GLU A 100 -12.85 11.83 1.55
N PHE A 101 -13.34 12.18 2.75
CA PHE A 101 -14.06 11.22 3.59
C PHE A 101 -15.38 10.77 2.95
N ALA A 102 -16.17 11.69 2.38
CA ALA A 102 -17.39 11.32 1.66
C ALA A 102 -17.11 10.38 0.47
N VAL A 103 -16.05 10.64 -0.31
CA VAL A 103 -15.63 9.79 -1.44
C VAL A 103 -15.28 8.38 -0.99
N VAL A 104 -14.48 8.24 0.08
CA VAL A 104 -14.12 6.91 0.61
C VAL A 104 -15.35 6.14 1.10
N VAL A 105 -16.29 6.82 1.78
CA VAL A 105 -17.54 6.17 2.24
C VAL A 105 -18.45 5.79 1.07
N VAL A 106 -18.52 6.60 0.02
CA VAL A 106 -19.25 6.26 -1.21
C VAL A 106 -18.68 4.99 -1.86
N GLU A 107 -17.36 4.88 -1.97
CA GLU A 107 -16.73 3.68 -2.51
C GLU A 107 -16.95 2.46 -1.60
N ALA A 108 -16.78 2.63 -0.29
CA ALA A 108 -17.07 1.60 0.70
C ALA A 108 -18.51 1.06 0.58
N ARG A 109 -19.50 1.95 0.40
CA ARG A 109 -20.90 1.57 0.16
C ARG A 109 -21.09 0.82 -1.15
N ARG A 110 -20.38 1.22 -2.22
CA ARG A 110 -20.43 0.53 -3.51
C ARG A 110 -19.90 -0.91 -3.40
N ILE A 111 -18.75 -1.10 -2.74
CA ILE A 111 -18.14 -2.42 -2.52
C ILE A 111 -19.02 -3.26 -1.60
N HIS A 112 -19.56 -2.69 -0.52
CA HIS A 112 -20.52 -3.35 0.37
C HIS A 112 -21.68 -3.96 -0.43
N ALA A 113 -22.38 -3.15 -1.23
CA ALA A 113 -23.50 -3.62 -2.03
C ALA A 113 -23.09 -4.69 -3.06
N ALA A 114 -21.97 -4.49 -3.76
CA ALA A 114 -21.49 -5.42 -4.79
C ALA A 114 -21.02 -6.77 -4.22
N SER A 115 -20.46 -6.76 -3.01
CA SER A 115 -20.00 -7.95 -2.28
C SER A 115 -21.13 -8.72 -1.58
N GLY A 116 -22.36 -8.21 -1.61
CA GLY A 116 -23.49 -8.77 -0.84
C GLY A 116 -23.31 -8.63 0.67
N GLY A 117 -22.68 -7.53 1.11
CA GLY A 117 -22.47 -7.20 2.52
C GLY A 117 -21.17 -7.71 3.12
N ALA A 118 -20.36 -8.50 2.40
CA ALA A 118 -19.12 -9.07 2.95
C ALA A 118 -18.06 -8.00 3.31
N PHE A 119 -18.04 -6.89 2.57
CA PHE A 119 -17.32 -5.69 2.99
C PHE A 119 -18.29 -4.77 3.72
N ASP A 120 -18.12 -4.56 5.03
CA ASP A 120 -18.95 -3.62 5.78
C ASP A 120 -18.06 -2.75 6.68
N PRO A 121 -17.93 -1.44 6.38
CA PRO A 121 -17.10 -0.54 7.19
C PRO A 121 -17.74 -0.21 8.55
N THR A 122 -18.93 -0.72 8.87
CA THR A 122 -19.62 -0.46 10.15
C THR A 122 -19.32 -1.50 11.23
N VAL A 123 -18.50 -2.51 10.93
CA VAL A 123 -18.15 -3.63 11.82
C VAL A 123 -17.26 -3.26 13.01
N SER A 124 -17.02 -1.97 13.27
CA SER A 124 -16.15 -1.52 14.37
C SER A 124 -16.52 -2.12 15.74
N PRO A 125 -17.81 -2.19 16.13
CA PRO A 125 -18.20 -2.82 17.41
C PRO A 125 -17.77 -4.29 17.52
N LEU A 126 -17.75 -5.02 16.39
CA LEU A 126 -17.29 -6.40 16.34
C LEU A 126 -15.76 -6.50 16.39
N ILE A 127 -15.04 -5.61 15.69
CA ILE A 127 -13.56 -5.55 15.73
C ILE A 127 -13.11 -5.36 17.18
N ASP A 128 -13.73 -4.43 17.90
CA ASP A 128 -13.41 -4.15 19.31
C ASP A 128 -13.77 -5.34 20.21
N LEU A 129 -14.95 -5.93 20.03
CA LEU A 129 -15.40 -7.10 20.80
C LEU A 129 -14.44 -8.29 20.68
N TRP A 130 -13.94 -8.54 19.47
CA TRP A 130 -13.02 -9.65 19.18
C TRP A 130 -11.55 -9.35 19.48
N GLY A 131 -11.22 -8.12 19.89
CA GLY A 131 -9.88 -7.78 20.33
C GLY A 131 -8.90 -7.34 19.26
N PHE A 132 -9.42 -6.98 18.08
CA PHE A 132 -8.62 -6.43 16.99
C PHE A 132 -8.56 -4.89 17.02
N GLY A 133 -9.30 -4.26 17.94
CA GLY A 133 -9.22 -2.83 18.25
C GLY A 133 -8.33 -2.52 19.46
N ASP A 134 -8.65 -1.44 20.19
CA ASP A 134 -7.85 -0.94 21.32
C ASP A 134 -7.86 -1.88 22.54
N VAL A 135 -8.91 -2.66 22.70
CA VAL A 135 -9.14 -3.52 23.87
C VAL A 135 -8.82 -4.96 23.51
N ARG A 136 -7.97 -5.63 24.29
CA ARG A 136 -7.77 -7.08 24.14
C ARG A 136 -8.65 -7.84 25.15
N PRO A 137 -9.60 -8.66 24.70
CA PRO A 137 -10.46 -9.43 25.58
C PRO A 137 -9.65 -10.56 26.24
N LYS A 138 -9.98 -10.86 27.49
CA LYS A 138 -9.34 -11.94 28.27
C LYS A 138 -9.96 -13.32 28.02
N ALA A 139 -11.14 -13.34 27.39
CA ALA A 139 -11.92 -14.53 27.08
C ALA A 139 -12.65 -14.33 25.74
N LEU A 140 -13.16 -15.41 25.17
CA LEU A 140 -14.00 -15.33 23.97
C LEU A 140 -15.34 -14.64 24.32
N PRO A 141 -15.90 -13.83 23.42
CA PRO A 141 -17.18 -13.17 23.66
C PRO A 141 -18.32 -14.20 23.70
N GLU A 142 -19.27 -13.97 24.60
CA GLU A 142 -20.52 -14.71 24.66
C GLU A 142 -21.42 -14.37 23.46
N GLN A 143 -22.35 -15.27 23.13
CA GLN A 143 -23.27 -15.03 21.99
C GLN A 143 -24.11 -13.77 22.19
N SER A 144 -24.54 -13.47 23.41
CA SER A 144 -25.29 -12.26 23.76
C SER A 144 -24.51 -10.97 23.48
N GLU A 145 -23.19 -10.99 23.70
CA GLU A 145 -22.30 -9.86 23.40
C GLU A 145 -22.15 -9.68 21.88
N ILE A 146 -22.01 -10.79 21.14
CA ILE A 146 -21.97 -10.78 19.67
C ILE A 146 -23.26 -10.22 19.09
N ASP A 147 -24.42 -10.68 19.58
CA ASP A 147 -25.74 -10.22 19.13
C ASP A 147 -25.93 -8.72 19.41
N SER A 148 -25.46 -8.25 20.56
CA SER A 148 -25.51 -6.84 20.95
C SER A 148 -24.62 -5.95 20.08
N ALA A 149 -23.44 -6.45 19.69
CA ALA A 149 -22.56 -5.76 18.76
C ALA A 149 -23.12 -5.77 17.33
N LEU A 150 -23.67 -6.89 16.86
CA LEU A 150 -24.31 -7.01 15.54
C LEU A 150 -25.49 -6.05 15.37
N ALA A 151 -26.26 -5.80 16.43
CA ALA A 151 -27.37 -4.85 16.40
C ALA A 151 -26.94 -3.40 16.08
N GLN A 152 -25.65 -3.08 16.22
CA GLN A 152 -25.05 -1.77 15.93
C GLN A 152 -24.35 -1.72 14.56
N VAL A 153 -24.34 -2.84 13.82
CA VAL A 153 -23.68 -2.98 12.52
C VAL A 153 -24.72 -2.95 11.40
N GLY A 154 -24.41 -2.23 10.32
CA GLY A 154 -25.15 -2.33 9.07
C GLY A 154 -25.11 -1.04 8.26
N MET A 155 -24.60 -1.15 7.03
CA MET A 155 -24.57 -0.03 6.08
C MET A 155 -25.93 0.56 5.73
N GLN A 156 -27.04 -0.17 5.91
CA GLN A 156 -28.39 0.38 5.75
C GLN A 156 -28.71 1.51 6.73
N HIS A 157 -27.96 1.63 7.83
CA HIS A 157 -28.11 2.69 8.82
C HIS A 157 -27.25 3.92 8.51
N LEU A 158 -26.49 3.91 7.41
CA LEU A 158 -25.63 5.01 6.98
C LEU A 158 -26.09 5.64 5.67
N GLU A 159 -26.16 6.96 5.67
CA GLU A 159 -26.29 7.76 4.46
C GLU A 159 -25.06 8.61 4.23
N VAL A 160 -24.74 8.83 2.97
CA VAL A 160 -23.65 9.70 2.52
C VAL A 160 -24.14 10.53 1.33
N ARG A 161 -23.77 11.81 1.33
CA ARG A 161 -23.90 12.73 0.20
C ARG A 161 -22.58 13.45 -0.03
N THR A 162 -22.36 13.90 -1.25
CA THR A 162 -21.13 14.60 -1.67
C THR A 162 -21.32 16.10 -1.89
N ASP A 163 -22.56 16.62 -1.84
CA ASP A 163 -22.86 18.04 -2.04
C ASP A 163 -24.00 18.55 -1.13
N PRO A 164 -23.70 19.40 -0.13
CA PRO A 164 -22.39 19.53 0.50
C PRO A 164 -22.00 18.19 1.18
N PRO A 165 -20.70 17.83 1.23
CA PRO A 165 -20.24 16.55 1.78
C PRO A 165 -20.70 16.34 3.22
N ALA A 166 -21.47 15.27 3.45
CA ALA A 166 -21.99 14.95 4.77
C ALA A 166 -22.33 13.46 4.89
N LEU A 167 -22.28 12.97 6.13
CA LEU A 167 -22.69 11.63 6.54
C LEU A 167 -23.87 11.74 7.51
N ARG A 168 -24.75 10.75 7.53
CA ARG A 168 -25.82 10.66 8.52
C ARG A 168 -25.96 9.21 8.96
N LYS A 169 -26.09 8.98 10.27
CA LYS A 169 -26.41 7.67 10.83
C LYS A 169 -27.81 7.68 11.43
N HIS A 170 -28.57 6.61 11.18
CA HIS A 170 -29.93 6.44 11.74
C HIS A 170 -29.92 5.84 13.15
N GLN A 171 -28.78 5.32 13.57
CA GLN A 171 -28.54 4.78 14.91
C GLN A 171 -27.34 5.52 15.52
N PRO A 172 -27.48 6.15 16.70
CA PRO A 172 -26.38 6.84 17.38
C PRO A 172 -25.15 5.96 17.63
N GLU A 173 -25.35 4.66 17.81
CA GLU A 173 -24.31 3.68 18.14
C GLU A 173 -23.51 3.24 16.91
N LEU A 174 -23.95 3.54 15.68
CA LEU A 174 -23.24 3.17 14.47
C LEU A 174 -21.85 3.82 14.44
N GLN A 175 -20.83 3.00 14.20
CA GLN A 175 -19.44 3.43 14.09
C GLN A 175 -18.85 2.98 12.75
N LEU A 176 -18.09 3.86 12.12
CA LEU A 176 -17.33 3.58 10.91
C LEU A 176 -15.88 3.23 11.22
N ASN A 177 -15.35 2.25 10.51
CA ASN A 177 -13.94 1.90 10.44
C ASN A 177 -13.54 1.74 8.97
N LEU A 178 -12.63 2.60 8.50
CA LEU A 178 -12.17 2.62 7.12
C LEU A 178 -10.80 1.96 6.94
N SER A 179 -10.30 1.20 7.92
CA SER A 179 -8.95 0.60 7.88
C SER A 179 -8.75 -0.34 6.69
N ALA A 180 -9.82 -0.91 6.14
CA ALA A 180 -9.81 -1.82 4.99
C ALA A 180 -9.91 -1.13 3.61
N ILE A 181 -9.83 0.21 3.55
CA ILE A 181 -9.96 0.98 2.29
C ILE A 181 -9.16 2.29 2.29
N ALA A 182 -8.94 2.90 3.47
CA ALA A 182 -8.29 4.19 3.63
C ALA A 182 -6.79 4.15 3.27
N LYS A 183 -6.14 2.99 3.39
CA LYS A 183 -4.72 2.86 3.02
C LYS A 183 -4.55 2.88 1.51
N GLY A 184 -5.39 2.13 0.78
CA GLY A 184 -5.48 2.22 -0.67
C GLY A 184 -5.80 3.66 -1.13
N TYR A 185 -6.69 4.37 -0.42
CA TYR A 185 -6.92 5.80 -0.70
C TYR A 185 -5.66 6.66 -0.49
N GLY A 186 -4.89 6.42 0.58
CA GLY A 186 -3.62 7.08 0.83
C GLY A 186 -2.61 6.88 -0.30
N VAL A 187 -2.54 5.66 -0.84
CA VAL A 187 -1.70 5.34 -2.00
C VAL A 187 -2.14 6.14 -3.23
N ASP A 188 -3.45 6.18 -3.50
CA ASP A 188 -4.01 6.94 -4.62
C ASP A 188 -3.72 8.44 -4.50
N ALA A 189 -3.87 9.01 -3.30
CA ALA A 189 -3.61 10.42 -3.02
C ALA A 189 -2.14 10.80 -3.22
N ILE A 190 -1.19 9.93 -2.84
CA ILE A 190 0.23 10.16 -3.09
C ILE A 190 0.57 9.99 -4.56
N ALA A 191 -0.01 9.00 -5.24
CA ALA A 191 0.16 8.84 -6.69
C ALA A 191 -0.32 10.07 -7.47
N GLU A 192 -1.45 10.65 -7.06
CA GLU A 192 -1.96 11.90 -7.63
C GLU A 192 -1.03 13.08 -7.34
N LEU A 193 -0.57 13.24 -6.10
CA LEU A 193 0.39 14.27 -5.70
C LEU A 193 1.66 14.23 -6.57
N LEU A 194 2.23 13.03 -6.77
CA LEU A 194 3.43 12.84 -7.59
C LEU A 194 3.16 13.21 -9.06
N THR A 195 2.04 12.76 -9.61
CA THR A 195 1.63 13.08 -10.98
C THR A 195 1.48 14.60 -11.17
N GLN A 196 0.80 15.27 -10.25
CA GLN A 196 0.62 16.73 -10.27
C GLN A 196 1.92 17.50 -10.05
N SER A 197 2.89 16.90 -9.35
CA SER A 197 4.23 17.46 -9.13
C SER A 197 5.19 17.21 -10.31
N GLY A 198 4.71 16.67 -11.43
CA GLY A 198 5.52 16.43 -12.63
C GLY A 198 6.32 15.13 -12.60
N TYR A 199 6.00 14.20 -11.68
CA TYR A 199 6.62 12.88 -11.58
C TYR A 199 5.62 11.80 -12.00
N PRO A 200 5.46 11.50 -13.30
CA PRO A 200 4.46 10.54 -13.76
C PRO A 200 4.92 9.09 -13.63
N ALA A 201 6.23 8.81 -13.62
CA ALA A 201 6.79 7.46 -13.55
C ALA A 201 7.24 7.15 -12.12
N PHE A 202 6.44 6.39 -11.39
CA PHE A 202 6.70 6.04 -9.99
C PHE A 202 6.06 4.72 -9.58
N ILE A 203 6.42 4.24 -8.40
CA ILE A 203 5.62 3.31 -7.60
C ILE A 203 5.51 3.84 -6.16
N VAL A 204 4.28 3.82 -5.63
CA VAL A 204 3.94 4.12 -4.24
C VAL A 204 3.54 2.81 -3.56
N ASP A 205 4.06 2.58 -2.37
CA ASP A 205 3.73 1.48 -1.47
C ASP A 205 3.38 2.06 -0.10
N ILE A 206 2.24 1.68 0.47
CA ILE A 206 1.92 1.92 1.87
C ILE A 206 1.53 0.58 2.49
N GLY A 207 2.43 -0.01 3.26
CA GLY A 207 2.14 -1.23 4.02
C GLY A 207 1.62 -2.42 3.21
N GLY A 208 2.01 -2.56 1.93
CA GLY A 208 1.58 -3.65 1.04
C GLY A 208 0.58 -3.23 -0.05
N GLU A 209 -0.09 -2.10 0.12
CA GLU A 209 -0.96 -1.49 -0.90
C GLU A 209 -0.10 -0.67 -1.85
N ASN A 210 -0.16 -0.99 -3.15
CA ASN A 210 0.75 -0.44 -4.14
C ASN A 210 0.02 0.24 -5.30
N ARG A 211 0.61 1.30 -5.86
CA ARG A 211 0.19 1.92 -7.12
C ARG A 211 1.38 2.33 -7.96
N ALA A 212 1.39 1.89 -9.21
CA ALA A 212 2.32 2.34 -10.23
C ALA A 212 1.74 3.52 -11.02
N GLY A 213 2.59 4.50 -11.32
CA GLY A 213 2.32 5.55 -12.27
C GLY A 213 2.48 5.07 -13.72
N GLN A 214 2.80 6.00 -14.62
CA GLN A 214 3.11 5.70 -16.01
C GLN A 214 4.31 4.77 -16.13
N ALA A 215 4.46 4.18 -17.32
CA ALA A 215 5.61 3.33 -17.65
C ALA A 215 6.92 4.08 -17.42
N LYS A 216 7.99 3.31 -17.19
CA LYS A 216 9.35 3.85 -17.14
C LYS A 216 9.72 4.54 -18.45
N ARG A 217 10.76 5.38 -18.46
CA ARG A 217 11.28 6.04 -19.67
C ARG A 217 11.67 5.05 -20.76
N SER A 218 12.10 3.85 -20.38
CA SER A 218 12.38 2.74 -21.29
C SER A 218 11.13 2.12 -21.94
N GLY A 219 9.93 2.53 -21.54
CA GLY A 219 8.64 1.91 -21.90
C GLY A 219 8.29 0.70 -21.05
N ALA A 220 9.18 0.27 -20.14
CA ALA A 220 8.96 -0.91 -19.30
C ALA A 220 7.93 -0.65 -18.19
N ALA A 221 7.17 -1.69 -17.85
CA ALA A 221 6.24 -1.68 -16.72
C ALA A 221 6.99 -1.68 -15.37
N TRP A 222 6.27 -1.27 -14.32
CA TRP A 222 6.73 -1.46 -12.94
C TRP A 222 6.48 -2.90 -12.49
N ARG A 223 7.39 -3.46 -11.69
CA ARG A 223 7.32 -4.84 -11.21
C ARG A 223 6.94 -4.84 -9.74
N ILE A 224 5.79 -5.44 -9.41
CA ILE A 224 5.30 -5.63 -8.04
C ILE A 224 5.42 -7.11 -7.69
N GLY A 225 6.06 -7.41 -6.56
CA GLY A 225 6.11 -8.77 -6.03
C GLY A 225 4.89 -9.07 -5.19
N VAL A 226 4.18 -10.15 -5.48
CA VAL A 226 3.19 -10.73 -4.57
C VAL A 226 3.87 -11.79 -3.72
N GLU A 227 3.79 -11.62 -2.40
CA GLU A 227 4.40 -12.53 -1.43
C GLU A 227 3.67 -13.87 -1.37
N SER A 228 4.41 -14.91 -1.01
CA SER A 228 3.87 -16.21 -0.66
C SER A 228 3.48 -16.21 0.83
N PRO A 229 2.31 -16.75 1.21
CA PRO A 229 1.96 -16.93 2.62
C PRO A 229 2.89 -17.91 3.36
N LEU A 230 3.67 -18.71 2.63
CA LEU A 230 4.72 -19.59 3.17
C LEU A 230 6.10 -18.90 3.23
N GLY A 231 6.16 -17.61 2.90
CA GLY A 231 7.39 -16.82 2.81
C GLY A 231 7.97 -16.76 1.39
N GLY A 232 8.69 -15.67 1.12
CA GLY A 232 9.32 -15.40 -0.18
C GLY A 232 8.37 -14.82 -1.23
N LEU A 233 8.87 -14.71 -2.45
CA LEU A 233 8.15 -14.19 -3.61
C LEU A 233 7.35 -15.31 -4.26
N HIS A 234 6.03 -15.11 -4.44
CA HIS A 234 5.16 -16.04 -5.18
C HIS A 234 5.08 -15.69 -6.66
N ARG A 235 4.84 -14.41 -6.97
CA ARG A 235 4.60 -13.93 -8.33
C ARG A 235 5.12 -12.51 -8.51
N VAL A 236 5.55 -12.18 -9.72
CA VAL A 236 5.79 -10.79 -10.13
C VAL A 236 4.68 -10.35 -11.07
N VAL A 237 4.07 -9.20 -10.78
CA VAL A 237 3.05 -8.58 -11.61
C VAL A 237 3.65 -7.33 -12.26
N GLU A 238 3.48 -7.21 -13.56
CA GLU A 238 3.86 -6.02 -14.32
C GLU A 238 2.65 -5.07 -14.45
N VAL A 239 2.83 -3.83 -14.00
CA VAL A 239 1.76 -2.83 -13.95
C VAL A 239 2.20 -1.48 -14.52
N ILE A 240 1.25 -0.82 -15.18
CA ILE A 240 1.36 0.56 -15.66
C ILE A 240 0.04 1.22 -15.32
N SER A 241 0.09 2.37 -14.62
CA SER A 241 -1.09 3.15 -14.22
C SER A 241 -2.15 2.34 -13.48
N GLU A 242 -1.70 1.38 -12.67
CA GLU A 242 -2.56 0.44 -11.95
C GLU A 242 -2.00 0.13 -10.56
N SER A 243 -2.88 -0.43 -9.74
CA SER A 243 -2.64 -0.74 -8.34
C SER A 243 -2.76 -2.23 -8.07
N VAL A 244 -2.06 -2.69 -7.04
CA VAL A 244 -2.20 -4.02 -6.45
C VAL A 244 -2.31 -3.86 -4.94
N ALA A 245 -3.42 -4.31 -4.35
CA ALA A 245 -3.64 -4.35 -2.91
C ALA A 245 -3.75 -5.81 -2.46
N THR A 246 -3.28 -6.12 -1.25
CA THR A 246 -3.25 -7.50 -0.77
C THR A 246 -3.69 -7.60 0.69
N SER A 247 -4.80 -8.29 0.92
CA SER A 247 -5.24 -8.68 2.26
C SER A 247 -4.66 -10.05 2.60
N GLY A 248 -4.14 -10.24 3.82
CA GLY A 248 -3.55 -11.51 4.24
C GLY A 248 -3.83 -11.85 5.70
N ASP A 249 -4.17 -13.11 5.97
CA ASP A 249 -4.44 -13.61 7.32
C ASP A 249 -3.19 -14.24 8.00
N TYR A 250 -2.07 -14.32 7.28
CA TYR A 250 -0.87 -15.00 7.76
C TYR A 250 -0.06 -14.19 8.80
N ARG A 251 -0.30 -12.88 8.94
CA ARG A 251 0.41 -12.01 9.92
C ARG A 251 -0.45 -11.56 11.10
N ASN A 252 -1.77 -11.44 10.92
CA ASN A 252 -2.66 -10.82 11.90
C ASN A 252 -3.74 -11.79 12.36
N PHE A 253 -3.42 -12.55 13.41
CA PHE A 253 -4.32 -13.49 14.07
C PHE A 253 -3.99 -13.59 15.55
N PHE A 254 -4.91 -14.16 16.33
CA PHE A 254 -4.59 -14.66 17.67
C PHE A 254 -5.05 -16.10 17.81
N GLU A 255 -4.51 -16.79 18.82
CA GLU A 255 -4.87 -18.18 19.10
C GLU A 255 -5.43 -18.31 20.52
N ILE A 256 -6.60 -18.93 20.64
CA ILE A 256 -7.19 -19.30 21.93
C ILE A 256 -7.55 -20.79 21.88
N ASN A 257 -7.02 -21.57 22.83
CA ASN A 257 -7.25 -23.01 22.94
C ASN A 257 -6.91 -23.80 21.66
N GLY A 258 -5.82 -23.46 20.96
CA GLY A 258 -5.43 -24.13 19.71
C GLY A 258 -6.22 -23.68 18.48
N VAL A 259 -7.16 -22.74 18.61
CA VAL A 259 -7.97 -22.23 17.50
C VAL A 259 -7.45 -20.86 17.09
N LYS A 260 -7.05 -20.74 15.82
CA LYS A 260 -6.62 -19.49 15.19
C LYS A 260 -7.83 -18.63 14.81
N TYR A 261 -7.84 -17.36 15.20
CA TYR A 261 -8.88 -16.38 14.87
C TYR A 261 -8.31 -15.31 13.95
N SER A 262 -8.92 -15.18 12.78
CA SER A 262 -8.60 -14.14 11.79
C SER A 262 -9.09 -12.77 12.25
N HIS A 263 -8.39 -11.71 11.84
CA HIS A 263 -8.87 -10.33 11.97
C HIS A 263 -10.02 -9.99 11.00
N ALA A 264 -10.26 -10.82 9.97
CA ALA A 264 -11.41 -10.67 9.09
C ALA A 264 -12.67 -11.16 9.80
N ILE A 265 -13.64 -10.28 9.99
CA ILE A 265 -14.92 -10.57 10.65
C ILE A 265 -16.00 -10.70 9.58
N ASP A 266 -16.81 -11.75 9.66
CA ASP A 266 -18.02 -11.90 8.85
C ASP A 266 -19.14 -11.04 9.46
N PRO A 267 -19.60 -9.97 8.78
CA PRO A 267 -20.62 -9.07 9.30
C PRO A 267 -22.00 -9.72 9.45
N THR A 268 -22.23 -10.89 8.84
CA THR A 268 -23.50 -11.62 8.95
C THR A 268 -23.57 -12.48 10.21
N THR A 269 -22.43 -13.02 10.65
CA THR A 269 -22.36 -13.90 11.83
C THR A 269 -21.81 -13.19 13.07
N GLY A 270 -21.16 -12.05 12.88
CA GLY A 270 -20.48 -11.31 13.95
C GLY A 270 -19.22 -12.01 14.46
N ARG A 271 -18.66 -12.94 13.70
CA ARG A 271 -17.52 -13.80 14.11
C ARG A 271 -16.37 -13.69 13.12
N PRO A 272 -15.13 -13.93 13.56
CA PRO A 272 -13.99 -14.15 12.67
C PRO A 272 -14.30 -15.21 11.62
N VAL A 273 -13.92 -14.92 10.37
CA VAL A 273 -14.08 -15.83 9.24
C VAL A 273 -13.30 -17.12 9.53
N ARG A 274 -13.94 -18.27 9.26
CA ARG A 274 -13.31 -19.58 9.40
C ARG A 274 -12.62 -19.95 8.10
N ASN A 275 -11.38 -20.42 8.19
CA ASN A 275 -10.57 -20.83 7.04
C ASN A 275 -10.55 -19.77 5.91
N PRO A 276 -10.24 -18.49 6.21
CA PRO A 276 -10.07 -17.51 5.16
C PRO A 276 -8.92 -17.94 4.24
N PRO A 277 -8.91 -17.46 2.98
CA PRO A 277 -7.74 -17.57 2.12
C PRO A 277 -6.51 -17.03 2.87
N ALA A 278 -5.33 -17.62 2.67
CA ALA A 278 -4.14 -17.12 3.34
C ALA A 278 -3.79 -15.71 2.84
N SER A 279 -4.05 -15.44 1.56
CA SER A 279 -3.82 -14.14 0.92
C SER A 279 -4.80 -13.93 -0.26
N VAL A 280 -5.20 -12.68 -0.46
CA VAL A 280 -6.02 -12.23 -1.58
C VAL A 280 -5.40 -10.96 -2.16
N SER A 281 -4.95 -11.01 -3.40
CA SER A 281 -4.41 -9.86 -4.14
C SER A 281 -5.38 -9.40 -5.22
N VAL A 282 -5.70 -8.11 -5.25
CA VAL A 282 -6.59 -7.49 -6.25
C VAL A 282 -5.83 -6.47 -7.07
N ARG A 283 -6.03 -6.47 -8.40
CA ARG A 283 -5.46 -5.51 -9.34
C ARG A 283 -6.55 -4.61 -9.90
N HIS A 284 -6.36 -3.30 -9.79
CA HIS A 284 -7.34 -2.31 -10.22
C HIS A 284 -6.67 -0.94 -10.46
N PRO A 285 -7.20 -0.06 -11.32
CA PRO A 285 -6.66 1.30 -11.51
C PRO A 285 -6.65 2.16 -10.23
N SER A 286 -7.68 2.03 -9.39
CA SER A 286 -7.79 2.66 -8.06
C SER A 286 -7.30 1.69 -6.97
N CYS A 287 -6.33 2.09 -6.17
CA CYS A 287 -5.80 1.31 -5.05
C CYS A 287 -6.82 1.23 -3.92
N MET A 288 -7.57 2.31 -3.66
CA MET A 288 -8.72 2.33 -2.74
C MET A 288 -9.71 1.19 -3.04
N THR A 289 -10.08 1.06 -4.33
CA THR A 289 -11.00 0.01 -4.76
C THR A 289 -10.37 -1.38 -4.62
N ALA A 290 -9.08 -1.54 -4.96
CA ALA A 290 -8.38 -2.81 -4.80
C ALA A 290 -8.33 -3.26 -3.33
N ASP A 291 -8.02 -2.35 -2.41
CA ASP A 291 -7.91 -2.59 -0.96
C ASP A 291 -9.25 -3.06 -0.36
N GLY A 292 -10.33 -2.34 -0.67
CA GLY A 292 -11.67 -2.72 -0.24
C GLY A 292 -12.11 -4.08 -0.79
N TRP A 293 -11.84 -4.37 -2.07
CA TRP A 293 -12.18 -5.67 -2.66
C TRP A 293 -11.32 -6.82 -2.14
N ALA A 294 -10.03 -6.61 -1.87
CA ALA A 294 -9.19 -7.64 -1.28
C ALA A 294 -9.75 -8.08 0.08
N THR A 295 -10.22 -7.13 0.90
CA THR A 295 -10.89 -7.43 2.17
C THR A 295 -12.24 -8.12 1.97
N ALA A 296 -13.08 -7.63 1.05
CA ALA A 296 -14.38 -8.23 0.75
C ALA A 296 -14.25 -9.71 0.35
N LEU A 297 -13.27 -10.00 -0.51
CA LEU A 297 -13.01 -11.33 -1.05
C LEU A 297 -12.33 -12.25 -0.02
N MET A 298 -11.53 -11.70 0.89
CA MET A 298 -11.03 -12.41 2.07
C MET A 298 -12.20 -12.92 2.94
N VAL A 299 -13.20 -12.07 3.19
CA VAL A 299 -14.38 -12.43 3.98
C VAL A 299 -15.26 -13.46 3.27
N LEU A 300 -15.45 -13.33 1.96
CA LEU A 300 -16.24 -14.30 1.16
C LEU A 300 -15.60 -15.69 1.06
N GLY A 301 -14.27 -15.76 1.18
CA GLY A 301 -13.49 -16.96 0.92
C GLY A 301 -13.35 -17.29 -0.58
N THR A 302 -12.45 -18.22 -0.92
CA THR A 302 -12.06 -18.50 -2.31
C THR A 302 -13.23 -18.93 -3.21
N GLU A 303 -14.09 -19.84 -2.74
CA GLU A 303 -15.18 -20.42 -3.56
C GLU A 303 -16.27 -19.40 -3.94
N ARG A 304 -16.78 -18.64 -2.96
CA ARG A 304 -17.75 -17.57 -3.23
C ARG A 304 -17.07 -16.36 -3.86
N GLY A 305 -15.87 -16.04 -3.39
CA GLY A 305 -15.08 -14.89 -3.81
C GLY A 305 -14.76 -14.93 -5.31
N ILE A 306 -14.36 -16.08 -5.86
CA ILE A 306 -14.07 -16.17 -7.31
C ILE A 306 -15.33 -15.93 -8.17
N THR A 307 -16.50 -16.36 -7.70
CA THR A 307 -17.79 -16.15 -8.38
C THR A 307 -18.16 -14.66 -8.37
N VAL A 308 -18.04 -14.01 -7.21
CA VAL A 308 -18.28 -12.56 -7.07
C VAL A 308 -17.28 -11.76 -7.90
N ALA A 309 -16.00 -12.14 -7.88
CA ALA A 309 -14.96 -11.49 -8.66
C ALA A 309 -15.24 -11.55 -10.16
N ARG A 310 -15.63 -12.71 -10.70
CA ARG A 310 -16.04 -12.85 -12.11
C ARG A 310 -17.26 -11.98 -12.45
N LYS A 311 -18.29 -12.01 -11.60
CA LYS A 311 -19.50 -11.21 -11.78
C LYS A 311 -19.21 -9.70 -11.86
N HIS A 312 -18.27 -9.22 -11.04
CA HIS A 312 -17.89 -7.81 -10.97
C HIS A 312 -16.63 -7.47 -11.77
N GLN A 313 -16.13 -8.41 -12.59
CA GLN A 313 -14.93 -8.25 -13.43
C GLN A 313 -13.68 -7.80 -12.66
N ILE A 314 -13.51 -8.34 -11.46
CA ILE A 314 -12.38 -8.04 -10.58
C ILE A 314 -11.21 -8.95 -10.93
N ASN A 315 -10.05 -8.36 -11.19
CA ASN A 315 -8.81 -9.11 -11.33
C ASN A 315 -8.32 -9.49 -9.93
N VAL A 316 -8.37 -10.78 -9.60
CA VAL A 316 -7.98 -11.27 -8.27
C VAL A 316 -7.16 -12.54 -8.34
N MET A 317 -6.27 -12.72 -7.37
CA MET A 317 -5.55 -13.95 -7.07
C MET A 317 -5.75 -14.31 -5.59
N PHE A 318 -6.34 -15.48 -5.34
CA PHE A 318 -6.44 -16.11 -4.04
C PHE A 318 -5.27 -17.08 -3.85
N GLN A 319 -4.74 -17.16 -2.63
CA GLN A 319 -3.78 -18.18 -2.22
C GLN A 319 -4.34 -18.89 -0.99
N ASP A 320 -4.69 -20.17 -1.13
CA ASP A 320 -5.00 -21.06 -0.01
C ASP A 320 -3.73 -21.85 0.37
N VAL A 321 -3.57 -22.19 1.65
CA VAL A 321 -2.54 -23.13 2.09
C VAL A 321 -3.18 -24.45 2.47
N ILE A 322 -2.91 -25.49 1.70
CA ILE A 322 -3.46 -26.85 1.88
C ILE A 322 -2.28 -27.80 1.96
N ASP A 323 -2.17 -28.56 3.06
CA ASP A 323 -1.08 -29.52 3.30
C ASP A 323 0.33 -28.94 3.09
N GLY A 324 0.53 -27.70 3.54
CA GLY A 324 1.81 -26.98 3.41
C GLY A 324 2.14 -26.55 1.98
N ARG A 325 1.17 -26.57 1.06
CA ARG A 325 1.32 -26.12 -0.33
C ARG A 325 0.35 -25.00 -0.64
N ILE A 326 0.76 -24.10 -1.54
CA ILE A 326 -0.09 -23.01 -2.00
C ILE A 326 -0.95 -23.51 -3.15
N ARG A 327 -2.26 -23.40 -3.00
CA ARG A 327 -3.23 -23.52 -4.10
C ARG A 327 -3.64 -22.12 -4.51
N GLU A 328 -3.35 -21.76 -5.76
CA GLU A 328 -3.76 -20.49 -6.34
C GLU A 328 -5.10 -20.63 -7.06
N THR A 329 -6.01 -19.67 -6.88
CA THR A 329 -7.23 -19.52 -7.68
C THR A 329 -7.33 -18.08 -8.15
N SER A 330 -7.52 -17.85 -9.45
CA SER A 330 -7.38 -16.51 -10.04
C SER A 330 -8.49 -16.17 -11.05
N ALA A 331 -8.80 -14.88 -11.19
CA ALA A 331 -9.69 -14.33 -12.23
C ALA A 331 -9.11 -13.06 -12.87
N GLY A 332 -9.61 -12.75 -14.07
CA GLY A 332 -9.18 -11.58 -14.84
C GLY A 332 -7.71 -11.65 -15.24
N SER A 333 -6.99 -10.54 -15.15
CA SER A 333 -5.57 -10.45 -15.54
C SER A 333 -4.61 -11.28 -14.69
N PHE A 334 -5.06 -11.82 -13.55
CA PHE A 334 -4.29 -12.77 -12.74
C PHE A 334 -4.45 -14.22 -13.19
N ALA A 335 -5.55 -14.55 -13.88
CA ALA A 335 -5.68 -15.84 -14.53
C ALA A 335 -4.64 -15.87 -15.64
N SER A 336 -3.62 -16.72 -15.47
CA SER A 336 -2.50 -16.84 -16.40
C SER A 336 -2.99 -16.87 -17.85
N LYS A 337 -2.48 -15.99 -18.70
CA LYS A 337 -2.32 -16.36 -20.11
C LYS A 337 -1.21 -17.39 -20.11
N ASP A 338 -1.59 -18.65 -20.32
CA ASP A 338 -0.64 -19.72 -20.59
C ASP A 338 0.38 -19.23 -21.64
N PRO A 339 1.70 -19.23 -21.36
CA PRO A 339 2.72 -18.84 -22.34
C PRO A 339 2.75 -19.77 -23.56
N SER A 340 2.04 -20.90 -23.52
CA SER A 340 2.00 -21.89 -24.60
C SER A 340 0.82 -21.77 -25.57
N GLY A 341 -0.11 -20.83 -25.38
CA GLY A 341 -1.20 -20.61 -26.33
C GLY A 341 -2.19 -21.77 -26.46
N THR A 342 -2.23 -22.69 -25.48
CA THR A 342 -3.34 -23.63 -25.34
C THR A 342 -4.26 -23.14 -24.25
N ALA A 343 -5.50 -22.80 -24.62
CA ALA A 343 -6.57 -22.67 -23.65
C ALA A 343 -6.69 -23.99 -22.89
N SER A 344 -6.39 -23.98 -21.59
CA SER A 344 -6.81 -25.04 -20.70
C SER A 344 -8.33 -25.03 -20.69
N ALA A 345 -8.92 -26.07 -21.27
CA ALA A 345 -10.35 -26.23 -21.42
C ALA A 345 -11.06 -26.05 -20.08
N GLU A 346 -12.12 -25.26 -20.11
CA GLU A 346 -13.18 -25.21 -19.10
C GLU A 346 -13.69 -26.63 -18.85
N ASN A 347 -13.46 -27.16 -17.64
CA ASN A 347 -14.28 -28.26 -17.13
C ASN A 347 -15.60 -27.66 -16.63
N THR A 348 -16.58 -27.61 -17.52
CA THR A 348 -17.99 -27.57 -17.16
C THR A 348 -18.43 -29.00 -16.86
N ASP A 349 -18.39 -29.41 -15.59
CA ASP A 349 -19.21 -30.54 -15.13
C ASP A 349 -20.66 -30.04 -15.00
N THR A 350 -21.42 -30.24 -16.05
CA THR A 350 -22.88 -30.27 -16.01
C THR A 350 -23.30 -31.69 -15.62
N ASP A 351 -23.55 -31.93 -14.35
CA ASP A 351 -24.34 -33.08 -13.92
C ASP A 351 -25.83 -32.75 -14.10
N GLU A 352 -26.40 -33.25 -15.20
CA GLU A 352 -27.83 -33.33 -15.44
C GLU A 352 -28.36 -34.64 -14.80
N PRO A 353 -29.46 -34.63 -14.03
CA PRO A 353 -29.95 -35.84 -13.38
C PRO A 353 -30.71 -36.71 -14.39
N SER A 354 -30.24 -37.95 -14.54
CA SER A 354 -30.90 -39.00 -15.30
C SER A 354 -32.29 -39.32 -14.74
N SER A 355 -33.27 -39.28 -15.63
CA SER A 355 -34.64 -39.76 -15.45
C SER A 355 -34.71 -41.26 -15.16
N GLU A 356 -35.26 -41.64 -14.02
CA GLU A 356 -35.88 -42.96 -13.81
C GLU A 356 -37.39 -42.78 -13.60
N GLN A 357 -38.18 -43.29 -14.55
CA GLN A 357 -39.62 -43.46 -14.40
C GLN A 357 -39.92 -44.71 -13.53
N PRO A 358 -40.96 -44.69 -12.68
CA PRO A 358 -41.62 -45.90 -12.25
C PRO A 358 -42.91 -46.17 -13.05
N ASN A 359 -43.11 -47.46 -13.30
CA ASN A 359 -44.22 -48.13 -13.97
C ASN A 359 -45.62 -47.65 -13.57
N ALA A 360 -46.50 -47.63 -14.57
CA ALA A 360 -47.94 -47.58 -14.41
C ALA A 360 -48.51 -48.93 -13.96
N THR A 361 -49.40 -48.90 -12.97
CA THR A 361 -50.41 -49.93 -12.74
C THR A 361 -51.76 -49.24 -12.61
N GLN A 362 -52.68 -49.56 -13.52
CA GLN A 362 -54.08 -49.16 -13.49
C GLN A 362 -54.80 -49.78 -12.30
N THR A 363 -55.61 -49.00 -11.58
CA THR A 363 -56.82 -49.53 -10.94
C THR A 363 -57.91 -48.46 -10.94
N THR A 364 -59.08 -48.88 -11.38
CA THR A 364 -60.36 -48.19 -11.54
C THR A 364 -61.04 -47.86 -10.22
N ALA A 365 -61.72 -46.70 -10.10
CA ALA A 365 -63.10 -46.59 -9.58
C ALA A 365 -63.58 -45.12 -9.49
N ASN A 366 -64.88 -44.95 -9.76
CA ASN A 366 -65.78 -43.80 -9.56
C ASN A 366 -65.64 -43.19 -8.13
N ASP A 367 -66.01 -41.93 -7.84
CA ASP A 367 -67.36 -41.39 -7.94
C ASP A 367 -67.39 -39.87 -7.58
N SER A 368 -68.38 -39.19 -8.16
CA SER A 368 -69.06 -37.90 -7.90
C SER A 368 -68.59 -36.85 -6.87
N GLY A 369 -68.79 -35.57 -7.25
CA GLY A 369 -69.03 -34.45 -6.31
C GLY A 369 -68.77 -33.02 -6.81
N ALA A 370 -69.81 -32.34 -7.29
CA ALA A 370 -70.09 -30.88 -7.46
C ALA A 370 -68.96 -29.85 -7.22
N VAL A 371 -68.58 -28.98 -8.18
CA VAL A 371 -69.22 -27.72 -8.64
C VAL A 371 -69.48 -26.69 -7.52
N GLU A 372 -68.67 -25.62 -7.48
CA GLU A 372 -69.18 -24.23 -7.61
C GLU A 372 -68.05 -23.26 -8.05
N GLN A 373 -68.31 -22.55 -9.14
CA GLN A 373 -67.52 -21.43 -9.67
C GLN A 373 -68.09 -20.12 -9.14
N VAL A 374 -67.23 -19.14 -8.83
CA VAL A 374 -67.57 -17.73 -9.04
C VAL A 374 -66.41 -17.04 -9.75
N ALA A 375 -66.70 -16.60 -10.98
CA ALA A 375 -65.88 -15.71 -11.78
C ALA A 375 -66.19 -14.25 -11.45
N ASN A 376 -65.21 -13.34 -11.54
CA ASN A 376 -65.20 -12.38 -12.66
C ASN A 376 -63.89 -11.59 -12.78
N LYS A 377 -63.62 -11.19 -14.02
CA LYS A 377 -62.40 -10.67 -14.64
C LYS A 377 -62.42 -9.10 -14.71
N PRO A 378 -61.52 -8.38 -15.42
CA PRO A 378 -60.88 -7.13 -14.97
C PRO A 378 -61.17 -5.91 -15.89
N ALA A 379 -60.53 -4.76 -15.65
CA ALA A 379 -60.35 -3.66 -16.60
C ALA A 379 -58.89 -3.15 -16.46
N GLN A 380 -58.00 -3.26 -17.46
CA GLN A 380 -57.79 -2.38 -18.64
C GLN A 380 -57.52 -0.90 -18.28
N ALA A 381 -56.69 -0.11 -18.95
CA ALA A 381 -55.48 -0.19 -19.80
C ALA A 381 -55.34 1.21 -20.45
N GLU A 382 -54.12 1.75 -20.60
CA GLU A 382 -53.68 2.74 -21.61
C GLU A 382 -52.14 2.90 -21.39
N SER A 383 -51.17 2.48 -22.24
CA SER A 383 -50.87 2.65 -23.69
C SER A 383 -50.61 4.12 -24.05
N ALA A 384 -49.50 4.60 -24.66
CA ALA A 384 -48.51 4.08 -25.62
C ALA A 384 -47.19 4.89 -25.48
N ALA A 385 -45.98 4.30 -25.53
CA ALA A 385 -45.12 4.03 -26.71
C ALA A 385 -44.79 5.23 -27.61
N ASP A 386 -43.50 5.61 -27.73
CA ASP A 386 -42.74 5.43 -29.00
C ASP A 386 -41.22 5.59 -28.80
N LYS A 387 -40.44 4.81 -29.56
CA LYS A 387 -38.98 4.80 -29.67
C LYS A 387 -38.61 5.31 -31.07
N THR A 388 -37.61 6.18 -31.23
CA THR A 388 -36.62 6.08 -32.34
C THR A 388 -35.42 7.05 -32.20
N ALA A 389 -34.26 6.46 -31.92
CA ALA A 389 -32.98 6.49 -32.65
C ALA A 389 -32.53 7.67 -33.56
N ILE A 390 -31.24 8.03 -33.37
CA ILE A 390 -30.20 8.49 -34.33
C ILE A 390 -30.15 9.97 -34.73
N GLY A 391 -28.98 10.59 -34.51
CA GLY A 391 -28.59 11.84 -35.16
C GLY A 391 -27.38 12.54 -34.54
N SER A 392 -26.18 12.07 -34.86
CA SER A 392 -24.91 12.78 -34.70
C SER A 392 -24.93 14.14 -35.40
N ARG A 393 -24.38 15.19 -34.76
CA ARG A 393 -23.89 16.40 -35.45
C ARG A 393 -22.85 17.16 -34.61
N ASN A 394 -21.66 17.27 -35.19
CA ASN A 394 -20.62 18.25 -34.86
C ASN A 394 -21.16 19.68 -35.05
N VAL A 395 -20.67 20.61 -34.23
CA VAL A 395 -20.63 22.04 -34.58
C VAL A 395 -19.23 22.55 -34.27
N THR A 396 -18.50 22.86 -35.34
CA THR A 396 -17.35 23.76 -35.39
C THR A 396 -17.83 25.18 -35.72
N ASP A 397 -17.10 26.14 -35.15
CA ASP A 397 -16.89 27.53 -35.57
C ASP A 397 -18.07 28.48 -35.82
N ALA A 398 -18.08 29.57 -35.05
CA ALA A 398 -18.15 30.92 -35.61
C ALA A 398 -17.58 31.95 -34.60
N ALA A 399 -16.47 32.56 -35.00
CA ALA A 399 -15.94 33.82 -34.48
C ALA A 399 -16.63 35.02 -35.17
N ALA A 400 -16.67 36.17 -34.47
CA ALA A 400 -16.58 37.55 -34.98
C ALA A 400 -16.84 38.52 -33.79
N GLU A 401 -15.83 39.25 -33.31
CA GLU A 401 -15.53 40.67 -33.64
C GLU A 401 -16.52 41.67 -32.97
N SER A 402 -16.18 42.87 -32.49
CA SER A 402 -14.97 43.71 -32.47
C SER A 402 -15.32 44.98 -31.64
N ALA A 403 -14.35 45.56 -30.92
CA ALA A 403 -14.23 46.99 -30.57
C ALA A 403 -12.89 47.18 -29.82
N VAL A 404 -11.76 47.41 -30.49
CA VAL A 404 -11.16 48.70 -30.93
C VAL A 404 -10.98 49.72 -29.79
N GLY A 405 -9.70 49.96 -29.46
CA GLY A 405 -9.18 51.09 -28.68
C GLY A 405 -7.67 51.20 -28.89
N GLU A 406 -7.26 52.05 -29.83
CA GLU A 406 -5.87 52.38 -30.21
C GLU A 406 -5.34 53.64 -29.50
N PHE A 407 -4.03 53.67 -29.22
CA PHE A 407 -3.04 54.79 -29.09
C PHE A 407 -2.09 54.54 -27.91
N ASN A 408 -0.75 54.70 -27.92
CA ASN A 408 0.30 54.99 -28.91
C ASN A 408 1.65 54.89 -28.14
N PRO A 409 2.75 54.30 -28.66
CA PRO A 409 4.06 54.38 -28.03
C PRO A 409 5.02 55.32 -28.78
N ALA A 410 5.56 56.32 -28.09
CA ALA A 410 6.73 57.06 -28.52
C ALA A 410 7.48 57.62 -27.31
N ASP A 411 8.72 57.20 -27.09
CA ASP A 411 9.86 58.13 -27.13
C ASP A 411 11.21 57.41 -27.17
N ARG A 412 12.10 57.97 -28.00
CA ARG A 412 13.48 57.56 -28.30
C ARG A 412 14.48 58.16 -27.30
N ALA A 413 15.52 57.37 -26.98
CA ALA A 413 16.99 57.61 -26.92
C ALA A 413 17.55 59.06 -26.96
N PRO A 414 18.79 59.38 -26.48
CA PRO A 414 19.99 58.54 -26.62
C PRO A 414 21.12 58.61 -25.55
N GLU A 415 22.15 57.81 -25.84
CA GLU A 415 23.52 57.61 -25.32
C GLU A 415 24.28 58.80 -24.70
N ALA A 416 25.20 58.52 -23.76
CA ALA A 416 26.65 58.74 -23.93
C ALA A 416 27.49 58.49 -22.65
N SER A 417 28.75 58.14 -22.91
CA SER A 417 29.96 58.48 -22.13
C SER A 417 30.56 57.45 -21.17
N ALA A 418 31.61 56.80 -21.69
CA ALA A 418 32.71 56.21 -20.95
C ALA A 418 33.50 57.25 -20.13
N THR A 419 34.07 56.83 -19.00
CA THR A 419 35.35 57.36 -18.51
C THR A 419 36.04 56.35 -17.59
N ARG A 420 37.31 56.07 -17.95
CA ARG A 420 38.35 55.37 -17.19
C ARG A 420 39.17 56.44 -16.44
N PRO A 421 39.79 56.11 -15.30
CA PRO A 421 41.14 56.63 -15.01
C PRO A 421 42.10 55.47 -14.71
N THR A 422 43.14 55.25 -15.51
CA THR A 422 44.52 55.79 -15.38
C THR A 422 45.30 55.18 -14.23
N VAL A 423 46.29 54.39 -14.64
CA VAL A 423 47.44 53.88 -13.92
C VAL A 423 48.38 55.03 -13.58
N GLU A 424 48.89 55.07 -12.35
CA GLU A 424 50.14 55.73 -12.01
C GLU A 424 51.14 54.70 -11.51
N ASP A 425 52.34 54.84 -12.06
CA ASP A 425 53.53 54.01 -11.93
C ASP A 425 54.49 54.70 -10.95
N SER A 426 55.11 53.96 -10.04
CA SER A 426 56.34 54.39 -9.37
C SER A 426 57.16 53.18 -8.88
N SER A 427 58.06 52.75 -9.76
CA SER A 427 59.48 52.46 -9.51
C SER A 427 59.95 52.13 -8.07
N GLY A 428 60.36 50.87 -7.90
CA GLY A 428 61.75 50.52 -7.55
C GLY A 428 62.13 50.43 -6.07
N GLU A 429 62.45 49.22 -5.60
CA GLU A 429 63.83 48.88 -5.18
C GLU A 429 64.00 47.37 -4.90
N ASN A 430 65.11 46.83 -5.38
CA ASN A 430 65.57 45.45 -5.21
C ASN A 430 65.95 45.17 -3.75
N HIS A 431 65.48 44.07 -3.16
CA HIS A 431 66.29 43.27 -2.24
C HIS A 431 66.06 41.78 -2.48
N ARG A 432 67.19 41.10 -2.72
CA ARG A 432 67.36 39.67 -2.96
C ARG A 432 67.76 39.05 -1.61
N ALA A 433 67.02 38.08 -1.09
CA ALA A 433 67.49 37.14 -0.08
C ALA A 433 66.58 35.90 -0.01
N ASP A 434 67.13 34.80 -0.51
CA ASP A 434 67.05 33.42 -0.03
C ASP A 434 65.70 32.69 0.05
N ASP A 435 65.45 31.93 -1.02
CA ASP A 435 64.56 30.77 -1.06
C ASP A 435 65.06 29.67 -0.09
N ALA A 436 64.32 29.44 0.99
CA ALA A 436 64.31 28.17 1.71
C ALA A 436 63.05 27.40 1.32
N ALA A 437 63.19 26.48 0.37
CA ALA A 437 62.12 25.58 -0.06
C ALA A 437 61.63 24.73 1.13
N ALA A 438 60.40 24.96 1.58
CA ALA A 438 59.73 24.11 2.54
C ALA A 438 59.44 22.73 1.89
N PRO A 439 59.69 21.61 2.59
CA PRO A 439 59.51 20.28 2.02
C PRO A 439 58.04 19.99 1.66
N VAL A 440 57.83 19.43 0.46
CA VAL A 440 56.54 19.13 -0.20
C VAL A 440 55.60 18.19 0.59
N TRP A 441 56.05 17.65 1.72
CA TRP A 441 55.26 16.76 2.61
C TRP A 441 54.52 17.51 3.73
N PHE A 442 54.81 18.80 3.94
CA PHE A 442 54.13 19.62 4.97
C PHE A 442 52.59 19.72 4.82
N PRO A 443 52.00 19.89 3.61
CA PRO A 443 50.55 19.93 3.48
C PRO A 443 49.89 18.56 3.75
N PHE A 444 50.59 17.45 3.49
CA PHE A 444 50.09 16.11 3.76
C PHE A 444 50.13 15.74 5.24
N ALA A 445 51.17 16.19 5.97
CA ALA A 445 51.23 16.02 7.42
C ALA A 445 50.16 16.85 8.14
N ALA A 446 49.92 18.09 7.70
CA ALA A 446 48.87 18.95 8.27
C ALA A 446 47.46 18.39 8.03
N ALA A 447 47.18 17.84 6.84
CA ALA A 447 45.91 17.19 6.54
C ALA A 447 45.69 15.90 7.36
N GLY A 448 46.74 15.09 7.57
CA GLY A 448 46.67 13.89 8.39
C GLY A 448 46.38 14.19 9.86
N VAL A 449 46.99 15.24 10.42
CA VAL A 449 46.73 15.69 11.79
C VAL A 449 45.31 16.24 11.94
N LEU A 450 44.82 17.03 10.99
CA LEU A 450 43.43 17.52 11.00
C LEU A 450 42.41 16.38 10.90
N PHE A 451 42.68 15.35 10.09
CA PHE A 451 41.83 14.17 10.00
C PHE A 451 41.81 13.36 11.30
N LEU A 452 42.97 13.17 11.95
CA LEU A 452 43.04 12.50 13.25
C LEU A 452 42.35 13.29 14.36
N ILE A 453 42.45 14.63 14.35
CA ILE A 453 41.71 15.49 15.28
C ILE A 453 40.19 15.39 15.03
N ALA A 454 39.76 15.32 13.76
CA ALA A 454 38.34 15.14 13.44
C ALA A 454 37.81 13.77 13.88
N VAL A 455 38.58 12.69 13.67
CA VAL A 455 38.22 11.33 14.11
C VAL A 455 38.21 11.24 15.64
N ALA A 456 39.20 11.84 16.32
CA ALA A 456 39.22 11.92 17.77
C ALA A 456 38.06 12.78 18.31
N GLY A 457 37.72 13.88 17.64
CA GLY A 457 36.57 14.71 17.96
C GLY A 457 35.23 14.00 17.79
N MET A 458 35.09 13.15 16.76
CA MET A 458 33.91 12.30 16.59
C MET A 458 33.84 11.19 17.65
N ALA A 459 34.97 10.56 18.01
CA ALA A 459 35.03 9.54 19.06
C ALA A 459 34.77 10.11 20.47
N ILE A 460 35.26 11.31 20.74
CA ILE A 460 34.96 12.03 21.99
C ILE A 460 33.51 12.53 21.98
N GLY A 461 32.99 12.93 20.81
CA GLY A 461 31.58 13.30 20.62
C GLY A 461 30.62 12.15 20.93
N THR A 462 30.96 10.92 20.53
CA THR A 462 30.15 9.72 20.83
C THR A 462 30.29 9.24 22.28
N ILE A 463 31.43 9.48 22.93
CA ILE A 463 31.65 9.12 24.34
C ILE A 463 31.04 10.16 25.29
N LEU A 464 31.05 11.45 24.95
CA LEU A 464 30.52 12.54 25.79
C LEU A 464 29.06 12.88 25.53
N GLN A 465 28.50 12.54 24.37
CA GLN A 465 27.04 12.52 24.19
C GLN A 465 26.46 11.21 24.70
N ASN A 466 26.42 11.06 26.02
CA ASN A 466 25.43 10.19 26.68
C ASN A 466 24.02 10.80 26.58
N ARG A 467 23.62 11.21 25.36
CA ARG A 467 22.25 11.55 25.02
C ARG A 467 21.66 10.32 24.36
N GLN A 468 20.82 9.63 25.12
CA GLN A 468 19.82 8.70 24.64
C GLN A 468 19.12 9.32 23.42
N LEU A 469 19.43 8.82 22.23
CA LEU A 469 18.60 9.07 21.05
C LEU A 469 17.23 8.48 21.38
N LYS A 470 16.22 9.34 21.54
CA LYS A 470 14.81 8.92 21.59
C LYS A 470 14.43 8.37 20.22
N GLY A 471 14.83 7.13 19.98
CA GLY A 471 14.28 6.26 18.95
C GLY A 471 13.07 5.54 19.51
N SER A 472 11.98 5.58 18.75
CA SER A 472 10.96 4.52 18.63
C SER A 472 10.68 3.67 19.87
N CYS A 473 10.09 4.29 20.90
CA CYS A 473 9.20 3.65 21.88
C CYS A 473 8.58 4.79 22.69
N GLY A 474 7.53 5.40 22.14
CA GLY A 474 6.70 6.33 22.90
C GLY A 474 5.98 5.56 24.00
N GLY A 475 6.31 5.86 25.26
CA GLY A 475 5.38 5.64 26.38
C GLY A 475 5.42 4.31 27.12
N LEU A 476 6.59 3.82 27.56
CA LEU A 476 6.65 2.72 28.55
C LEU A 476 7.45 3.05 29.83
N ALA A 477 7.88 4.30 30.02
CA ALA A 477 8.54 4.74 31.25
C ALA A 477 7.56 5.07 32.42
N SER A 478 6.31 4.60 32.36
CA SER A 478 5.28 4.92 33.36
C SER A 478 4.55 3.70 33.94
N MET A 479 5.01 2.47 33.70
CA MET A 479 4.41 1.28 34.32
C MET A 479 5.22 0.85 35.56
N PRO A 480 4.68 0.99 36.78
CA PRO A 480 5.17 0.26 37.92
C PRO A 480 4.55 -1.15 37.94
N GLY A 481 5.39 -2.17 38.10
CA GLY A 481 4.95 -3.50 38.59
C GLY A 481 4.97 -4.64 37.56
N THR A 482 5.97 -5.51 37.74
CA THR A 482 5.96 -6.97 37.53
C THR A 482 4.98 -7.56 36.50
N ASP A 483 5.45 -7.75 35.27
CA ASP A 483 5.23 -8.99 34.53
C ASP A 483 6.40 -9.19 33.55
N VAL A 484 7.14 -10.28 33.74
CA VAL A 484 8.39 -10.57 33.02
C VAL A 484 8.05 -10.99 31.58
N ARG A 485 8.12 -10.06 30.63
CA ARG A 485 8.15 -10.37 29.19
C ARG A 485 9.52 -10.04 28.62
N SER A 486 10.05 -10.97 27.82
CA SER A 486 11.43 -10.89 27.33
C SER A 486 11.59 -9.86 26.19
N PRO A 487 12.76 -9.21 26.05
CA PRO A 487 13.00 -8.16 25.05
C PRO A 487 12.76 -8.57 23.59
N CYS A 488 12.90 -9.86 23.25
CA CYS A 488 12.74 -10.35 21.88
C CYS A 488 11.27 -10.36 21.42
N GLU A 489 10.30 -10.24 22.33
CA GLU A 489 8.86 -10.28 21.98
C GLU A 489 8.35 -8.95 21.39
N PHE A 490 9.13 -7.88 21.52
CA PHE A 490 8.72 -6.52 21.11
C PHE A 490 9.33 -6.03 19.79
N CYS A 491 10.24 -6.78 19.17
CA CYS A 491 10.91 -6.34 17.94
C CYS A 491 10.32 -7.01 16.68
N THR A 492 9.80 -6.19 15.77
CA THR A 492 9.23 -6.61 14.46
C THR A 492 10.30 -6.96 13.41
N LYS A 493 11.59 -6.94 13.77
CA LYS A 493 12.69 -7.50 12.97
C LYS A 493 13.62 -8.34 13.87
N PRO A 494 14.05 -9.53 13.43
CA PRO A 494 15.00 -10.33 14.21
C PRO A 494 16.37 -9.65 14.18
N ILE A 495 16.87 -9.25 15.36
CA ILE A 495 18.30 -8.97 15.56
C ILE A 495 19.01 -10.34 15.59
N GLU A 496 20.24 -10.47 15.09
CA GLU A 496 21.03 -11.73 15.13
C GLU A 496 21.11 -12.35 16.54
N GLN A 497 20.98 -11.55 17.58
CA GLN A 497 20.93 -12.01 18.97
C GLN A 497 19.64 -12.78 19.31
N CYS A 498 18.52 -12.53 18.62
CA CYS A 498 17.25 -13.22 18.81
C CYS A 498 17.02 -14.37 17.80
N SER A 499 17.90 -14.57 16.81
CA SER A 499 17.76 -15.66 15.82
C SER A 499 18.31 -17.00 16.31
N ASN A 500 19.33 -16.99 17.19
CA ASN A 500 19.90 -18.20 17.79
C ASN A 500 19.11 -18.63 19.06
N PRO A 501 18.64 -19.90 19.15
CA PRO A 501 17.93 -20.43 20.32
C PRO A 501 18.68 -20.27 21.66
N GLU A 502 20.00 -20.44 21.68
CA GLU A 502 20.80 -20.35 22.90
C GLU A 502 20.91 -18.91 23.41
N ASN A 503 21.01 -17.94 22.50
CA ASN A 503 21.04 -16.53 22.86
C ASN A 503 19.68 -16.06 23.38
N ARG A 504 18.59 -16.63 22.85
CA ARG A 504 17.23 -16.35 23.34
C ARG A 504 17.05 -16.82 24.79
N LEU A 505 17.56 -18.01 25.12
CA LEU A 505 17.55 -18.54 26.49
C LEU A 505 18.37 -17.68 27.46
N ARG A 506 19.58 -17.25 27.04
CA ARG A 506 20.42 -16.36 27.86
C ARG A 506 19.76 -15.00 28.13
N LEU A 507 19.09 -14.43 27.13
CA LEU A 507 18.38 -13.15 27.28
C LEU A 507 17.14 -13.28 28.18
N GLN A 508 16.46 -14.44 28.17
CA GLN A 508 15.36 -14.73 29.09
C GLN A 508 15.86 -14.88 30.54
N GLN A 509 16.97 -15.60 30.74
CA GLN A 509 17.58 -15.77 32.07
C GLN A 509 18.09 -14.43 32.64
N ALA A 510 18.74 -13.60 31.82
CA ALA A 510 19.20 -12.27 32.21
C ALA A 510 18.04 -11.32 32.57
N ALA A 511 16.89 -11.43 31.89
CA ALA A 511 15.69 -10.63 32.17
C ALA A 511 14.93 -11.07 33.43
N SER A 512 15.07 -12.33 33.87
CA SER A 512 14.45 -12.85 35.09
C SER A 512 15.14 -12.45 36.40
N GLY A 513 16.30 -11.76 36.34
CA GLY A 513 16.90 -11.10 37.50
C GLY A 513 17.35 -12.03 38.63
N ASN A 514 17.65 -13.30 38.38
CA ASN A 514 18.19 -14.21 39.41
C ASN A 514 19.73 -14.22 39.36
N PRO A 515 20.46 -13.72 40.38
CA PRO A 515 21.93 -13.62 40.33
C PRO A 515 22.68 -14.90 40.71
N ASP A 516 21.99 -15.96 41.14
CA ASP A 516 22.62 -17.18 41.66
C ASP A 516 22.49 -18.35 40.69
N GLU A 517 23.39 -18.39 39.69
CA GLU A 517 23.90 -19.64 39.08
C GLU A 517 25.08 -19.27 38.15
N GLN A 518 26.18 -18.82 38.77
CA GLN A 518 27.50 -18.97 38.14
C GLN A 518 28.12 -20.24 38.72
N GLU A 519 28.15 -21.31 37.93
CA GLU A 519 29.17 -22.36 38.11
C GLU A 519 29.93 -22.62 36.80
N PRO A 520 31.21 -23.02 36.92
CA PRO A 520 32.24 -22.70 35.96
C PRO A 520 32.38 -23.78 34.88
N LEU A 521 32.77 -23.35 33.68
CA LEU A 521 33.24 -24.22 32.61
C LEU A 521 34.50 -24.98 33.09
N THR A 522 34.31 -26.26 33.42
CA THR A 522 35.40 -27.24 33.54
C THR A 522 35.92 -27.62 32.16
N THR A 523 37.22 -27.87 32.13
CA THR A 523 38.06 -28.23 31.00
C THR A 523 37.82 -29.66 30.49
N ASP A 524 38.39 -29.91 29.31
CA ASP A 524 38.89 -31.20 28.78
C ASP A 524 37.97 -32.10 27.93
N SER A 525 38.21 -32.00 26.60
CA SER A 525 38.74 -33.03 25.67
C SER A 525 38.24 -34.48 25.67
N VAL A 526 38.35 -35.04 24.44
CA VAL A 526 38.35 -36.47 23.99
C VAL A 526 36.97 -36.94 23.51
N ASP A 527 36.72 -37.35 22.26
CA ASP A 527 37.55 -37.79 21.11
C ASP A 527 37.21 -37.05 19.80
#